data_AF-A0A952K1S2-F1
#
_entry.id   AF-A0A952K1S2-F1
#
_cell.length_a   1.000
_cell.length_b   1.000
_cell.length_c   1.000
_cell.angle_alpha   90.00
_cell.angle_beta   90.00
_cell.angle_gamma   90.00
#
_symmetry.space_group_name_H-M   'P 1'
#
loop_
_entity.id
_entity.type
_entity.pdbx_description
1 polymer ?
#
loop_
_entity_poly.entity_id
_entity_poly.type
_entity_poly.pdbx_seq_one_letter_code
_entity_poly.pdbx_strand_id
1 'polypeptide(L)'
;ELRSALADLIPKSPTIPFLSTMADPATAPVLDAEYWVANVRQPVRFSHAVTAAGADYGTFIEVSPHPLLTHAIGDTLADVHHHSVSTLQRDTDDTVTFHTNVNSTHTTAAPVTEHVCGPHPVLPATPWHHTRHWLSGTPAASVVGHPLLGVGVTDPTNGTRVWERALSPDFLWLGDHCIDEACVLPAAAYAELALAAVAEAFGAVSNKPWMIGELCLHQLMPIGDATVVVTTLSGDESKPCVEIRSGSGASGWTIHASATLERGAQSAPQPPEVDEASATELDADDLYRRLRSAGQQHGPAFQGIVSLTVSDSGAARAFVELPSEAKAGSRRFHLHPVMVDIALQTLGATKVATDLAGEAGQGSAVVLPVRLAGVRVYGDVTEGVCAVGMLRAGSSPDRFVG
;
A
#
# COMPACT_ATOMS: atom_id res chain seq x y z
N GLU A 1 -39.61 -81.05 -10.80
CA GLU A 1 -39.74 -80.72 -9.37
C GLU A 1 -39.88 -79.21 -9.14
N LEU A 2 -38.87 -78.37 -9.43
CA LEU A 2 -38.95 -76.91 -9.20
C LEU A 2 -40.19 -76.23 -9.85
N ARG A 3 -40.49 -76.54 -11.11
CA ARG A 3 -41.69 -76.01 -11.81
C ARG A 3 -42.99 -76.27 -11.04
N SER A 4 -43.15 -77.49 -10.54
CA SER A 4 -44.33 -77.92 -9.80
C SER A 4 -44.39 -77.28 -8.41
N ALA A 5 -43.24 -77.07 -7.78
CA ALA A 5 -43.13 -76.41 -6.47
C ALA A 5 -43.43 -74.90 -6.51
N LEU A 6 -43.37 -74.28 -7.69
CA LEU A 6 -43.67 -72.86 -7.91
C LEU A 6 -45.02 -72.63 -8.62
N ALA A 7 -45.83 -73.67 -8.79
CA ALA A 7 -47.04 -73.62 -9.61
C ALA A 7 -48.15 -72.70 -9.04
N ASP A 8 -48.10 -72.40 -7.74
CA ASP A 8 -49.00 -71.50 -7.02
C ASP A 8 -48.52 -70.04 -6.99
N LEU A 9 -47.37 -69.74 -7.61
CA LEU A 9 -46.86 -68.38 -7.73
C LEU A 9 -47.80 -67.54 -8.61
N ILE A 10 -48.19 -66.36 -8.11
CA ILE A 10 -49.00 -65.38 -8.85
C ILE A 10 -48.11 -64.15 -9.14
N PRO A 11 -47.49 -64.07 -10.33
CA PRO A 11 -46.60 -62.97 -10.68
C PRO A 11 -47.36 -61.66 -10.80
N LYS A 12 -46.71 -60.58 -10.39
CA LYS A 12 -47.17 -59.21 -10.64
C LYS A 12 -46.24 -58.53 -11.61
N SER A 13 -46.78 -57.64 -12.42
CA SER A 13 -45.96 -56.79 -13.28
C SER A 13 -45.03 -55.93 -12.42
N PRO A 14 -43.71 -55.91 -12.70
CA PRO A 14 -42.77 -55.04 -11.99
C PRO A 14 -43.18 -53.57 -12.11
N THR A 15 -43.12 -52.84 -11.01
CA THR A 15 -43.34 -51.38 -10.99
C THR A 15 -42.06 -50.60 -11.32
N ILE A 16 -40.91 -51.25 -11.19
CA ILE A 16 -39.59 -50.75 -11.61
C ILE A 16 -39.22 -51.47 -12.90
N PRO A 17 -38.68 -50.78 -13.93
CA PRO A 17 -38.22 -51.42 -15.16
C PRO A 17 -37.29 -52.60 -14.86
N PHE A 18 -37.61 -53.76 -15.43
CA PHE A 18 -36.87 -55.00 -15.20
C PHE A 18 -36.23 -55.46 -16.51
N LEU A 19 -34.90 -55.38 -16.59
CA LEU A 19 -34.12 -55.89 -17.71
C LEU A 19 -33.76 -57.35 -17.43
N SER A 20 -34.38 -58.28 -18.16
CA SER A 20 -34.06 -59.70 -17.99
C SER A 20 -32.67 -60.03 -18.54
N THR A 21 -31.91 -60.82 -17.78
CA THR A 21 -30.63 -61.40 -18.23
C THR A 21 -30.82 -62.69 -19.03
N MET A 22 -32.06 -63.11 -19.29
CA MET A 22 -32.37 -64.32 -20.06
C MET A 22 -33.14 -64.05 -21.35
N ALA A 23 -34.12 -63.16 -21.27
CA ALA A 23 -34.94 -62.72 -22.38
C ALA A 23 -34.35 -61.47 -23.04
N ASP A 24 -35.02 -60.96 -24.07
CA ASP A 24 -34.71 -59.64 -24.61
C ASP A 24 -34.87 -58.58 -23.50
N PRO A 25 -33.81 -57.81 -23.15
CA PRO A 25 -33.87 -56.76 -22.15
C PRO A 25 -34.95 -55.71 -22.43
N ALA A 26 -35.36 -55.52 -23.68
CA ALA A 26 -36.41 -54.56 -24.06
C ALA A 26 -37.84 -54.99 -23.69
N THR A 27 -38.04 -56.25 -23.26
CA THR A 27 -39.37 -56.78 -22.94
C THR A 27 -39.46 -57.18 -21.46
N ALA A 28 -40.47 -56.66 -20.76
CA ALA A 28 -40.74 -57.04 -19.38
C ALA A 28 -41.18 -58.53 -19.30
N PRO A 29 -40.45 -59.40 -18.58
CA PRO A 29 -40.82 -60.81 -18.47
C PRO A 29 -41.98 -61.02 -17.50
N VAL A 30 -42.75 -62.09 -17.72
CA VAL A 30 -43.68 -62.62 -16.71
C VAL A 30 -42.88 -63.50 -15.75
N LEU A 31 -42.81 -63.13 -14.48
CA LEU A 31 -41.98 -63.82 -13.46
C LEU A 31 -42.67 -65.06 -12.89
N ASP A 32 -43.18 -65.94 -13.75
CA ASP A 32 -43.89 -67.18 -13.41
C ASP A 32 -42.96 -68.37 -13.13
N ALA A 33 -43.54 -69.53 -12.82
CA ALA A 33 -42.80 -70.76 -12.58
C ALA A 33 -41.90 -71.16 -13.76
N GLU A 34 -42.30 -70.88 -15.00
CA GLU A 34 -41.49 -71.18 -16.18
C GLU A 34 -40.27 -70.26 -16.27
N TYR A 35 -40.43 -68.97 -15.98
CA TYR A 35 -39.33 -68.02 -15.92
C TYR A 35 -38.27 -68.44 -14.89
N TRP A 36 -38.66 -68.79 -13.66
CA TRP A 36 -37.69 -69.18 -12.63
C TRP A 36 -36.98 -70.49 -12.93
N VAL A 37 -37.67 -71.45 -13.55
CA VAL A 37 -37.05 -72.69 -14.04
C VAL A 37 -36.07 -72.40 -15.18
N ALA A 38 -36.39 -71.47 -16.07
CA ALA A 38 -35.46 -71.01 -17.08
C ALA A 38 -34.25 -70.30 -16.46
N ASN A 39 -34.45 -69.48 -15.42
CA ASN A 39 -33.39 -68.71 -14.74
C ASN A 39 -32.27 -69.56 -14.18
N VAL A 40 -32.60 -70.71 -13.62
CA VAL A 40 -31.59 -71.64 -13.08
C VAL A 40 -30.98 -72.57 -14.12
N ARG A 41 -31.53 -72.61 -15.35
CA ARG A 41 -31.11 -73.56 -16.41
C ARG A 41 -30.49 -72.93 -17.64
N GLN A 42 -30.84 -71.69 -17.95
CA GLN A 42 -30.38 -70.97 -19.14
C GLN A 42 -29.17 -70.09 -18.80
N PRO A 43 -28.26 -69.83 -19.77
CA PRO A 43 -27.13 -68.95 -19.55
C PRO A 43 -27.57 -67.52 -19.21
N VAL A 44 -26.91 -66.92 -18.21
CA VAL A 44 -27.11 -65.53 -17.80
C VAL A 44 -26.39 -64.61 -18.79
N ARG A 45 -27.14 -63.81 -19.54
CA ARG A 45 -26.64 -62.79 -20.49
C ARG A 45 -26.44 -61.45 -19.78
N PHE A 46 -25.60 -61.43 -18.75
CA PHE A 46 -25.39 -60.27 -17.88
C PHE A 46 -24.91 -59.03 -18.64
N SER A 47 -23.86 -59.17 -19.47
CA SER A 47 -23.31 -58.06 -20.24
C SER A 47 -24.35 -57.40 -21.15
N HIS A 48 -25.22 -58.19 -21.80
CA HIS A 48 -26.28 -57.66 -22.65
C HIS A 48 -27.26 -56.77 -21.86
N ALA A 49 -27.70 -57.22 -20.68
CA ALA A 49 -28.59 -56.43 -19.83
C ALA A 49 -27.92 -55.15 -19.30
N VAL A 50 -26.63 -55.23 -18.93
CA VAL A 50 -25.86 -54.06 -18.47
C VAL A 50 -25.61 -53.06 -19.60
N THR A 51 -25.27 -53.51 -20.81
CA THR A 51 -25.14 -52.63 -21.98
C THR A 51 -26.45 -51.91 -22.30
N ALA A 52 -27.59 -52.63 -22.24
CA ALA A 52 -28.90 -52.02 -22.42
C ALA A 52 -29.20 -50.96 -21.34
N ALA A 53 -28.89 -51.26 -20.07
CA ALA A 53 -29.05 -50.30 -18.98
C ALA A 53 -28.15 -49.07 -19.13
N GLY A 54 -26.90 -49.26 -19.57
CA GLY A 54 -25.90 -48.20 -19.73
C GLY A 54 -26.23 -47.18 -20.81
N ALA A 55 -27.23 -47.46 -21.66
CA ALA A 55 -27.75 -46.48 -22.61
C ALA A 55 -28.50 -45.33 -21.92
N ASP A 56 -29.22 -45.63 -20.84
CA ASP A 56 -30.13 -44.68 -20.16
C ASP A 56 -29.70 -44.34 -18.72
N TYR A 57 -28.84 -45.16 -18.10
CA TYR A 57 -28.46 -45.04 -16.70
C TYR A 57 -26.94 -44.99 -16.49
N GLY A 58 -26.50 -44.09 -15.59
CA GLY A 58 -25.07 -43.87 -15.29
C GLY A 58 -24.60 -44.39 -13.93
N THR A 59 -25.50 -44.75 -13.02
CA THR A 59 -25.16 -45.25 -11.68
C THR A 59 -25.70 -46.66 -11.50
N PHE A 60 -24.83 -47.60 -11.18
CA PHE A 60 -25.14 -49.02 -10.98
C PHE A 60 -24.90 -49.40 -9.52
N ILE A 61 -25.94 -49.94 -8.87
CA ILE A 61 -25.86 -50.39 -7.48
C ILE A 61 -25.92 -51.92 -7.46
N GLU A 62 -24.82 -52.55 -7.06
CA GLU A 62 -24.77 -53.99 -6.84
C GLU A 62 -25.37 -54.33 -5.46
N VAL A 63 -26.57 -54.90 -5.47
CA VAL A 63 -27.26 -55.36 -4.26
C VAL A 63 -26.80 -56.77 -3.91
N SER A 64 -25.77 -56.86 -3.08
CA SER A 64 -25.15 -58.13 -2.67
C SER A 64 -24.50 -58.02 -1.28
N PRO A 65 -24.26 -59.15 -0.57
CA PRO A 65 -23.50 -59.16 0.67
C PRO A 65 -22.00 -58.91 0.46
N HIS A 66 -21.53 -58.94 -0.78
CA HIS A 66 -20.16 -58.64 -1.17
C HIS A 66 -20.08 -58.39 -2.68
N PRO A 67 -19.40 -57.32 -3.15
CA PRO A 67 -19.30 -57.01 -4.57
C PRO A 67 -18.56 -58.09 -5.35
N LEU A 68 -19.24 -58.67 -6.33
CA LEU A 68 -18.66 -59.61 -7.30
C LEU A 68 -18.84 -59.12 -8.75
N LEU A 69 -19.78 -58.22 -9.00
CA LEU A 69 -20.23 -57.84 -10.34
C LEU A 69 -19.79 -56.42 -10.73
N THR A 70 -19.37 -55.57 -9.80
CA THR A 70 -18.87 -54.22 -10.10
C THR A 70 -17.76 -54.21 -11.16
N HIS A 71 -16.84 -55.19 -11.12
CA HIS A 71 -15.79 -55.32 -12.14
C HIS A 71 -16.36 -55.70 -13.51
N ALA A 72 -17.29 -56.66 -13.56
CA ALA A 72 -17.93 -57.08 -14.80
C ALA A 72 -18.80 -55.97 -15.43
N ILE A 73 -19.41 -55.11 -14.61
CA ILE A 73 -20.08 -53.88 -15.07
C ILE A 73 -19.06 -52.93 -15.67
N GLY A 74 -17.93 -52.74 -14.98
CA GLY A 74 -16.80 -51.94 -15.46
C GLY A 74 -16.29 -52.37 -16.83
N ASP A 75 -16.05 -53.67 -17.01
CA ASP A 75 -15.60 -54.23 -18.28
C ASP A 75 -16.66 -54.11 -19.38
N THR A 76 -17.93 -54.29 -19.04
CA THR A 76 -19.04 -54.19 -20.01
C THR A 76 -19.26 -52.76 -20.50
N LEU A 77 -19.04 -51.78 -19.63
CA LEU A 77 -19.26 -50.35 -19.88
C LEU A 77 -17.94 -49.58 -20.01
N ALA A 78 -16.86 -50.23 -20.43
CA ALA A 78 -15.51 -49.64 -20.44
C ALA A 78 -15.43 -48.30 -21.22
N ASP A 79 -16.23 -48.17 -22.29
CA ASP A 79 -16.28 -46.98 -23.14
C ASP A 79 -17.38 -45.97 -22.75
N VAL A 80 -18.14 -46.25 -21.69
CA VAL A 80 -19.27 -45.41 -21.22
C VAL A 80 -18.99 -44.94 -19.80
N HIS A 81 -19.12 -43.63 -19.56
CA HIS A 81 -19.00 -43.11 -18.20
C HIS A 81 -20.09 -43.70 -17.30
N HIS A 82 -19.67 -44.40 -16.26
CA HIS A 82 -20.57 -45.01 -15.30
C HIS A 82 -19.96 -44.98 -13.89
N HIS A 83 -20.80 -45.12 -12.89
CA HIS A 83 -20.42 -45.21 -11.48
C HIS A 83 -21.02 -46.48 -10.88
N SER A 84 -20.16 -47.44 -10.54
CA SER A 84 -20.56 -48.72 -9.92
C SER A 84 -20.31 -48.68 -8.42
N VAL A 85 -21.34 -48.96 -7.63
CA VAL A 85 -21.34 -48.94 -6.18
C VAL A 85 -21.90 -50.26 -5.66
N SER A 86 -21.38 -50.76 -4.54
CA SER A 86 -21.88 -51.98 -3.91
C SER A 86 -22.73 -51.65 -2.67
N THR A 87 -23.62 -52.54 -2.25
CA THR A 87 -24.38 -52.31 -1.00
C THR A 87 -23.60 -52.68 0.25
N LEU A 88 -22.89 -53.82 0.24
CA LEU A 88 -22.20 -54.37 1.40
C LEU A 88 -20.85 -54.96 0.99
N GLN A 89 -19.94 -55.10 1.95
CA GLN A 89 -18.64 -55.73 1.75
C GLN A 89 -18.39 -56.75 2.86
N ARG A 90 -17.79 -57.89 2.50
CA ARG A 90 -17.43 -58.92 3.47
C ARG A 90 -16.39 -58.37 4.45
N ASP A 91 -16.50 -58.80 5.71
CA ASP A 91 -15.56 -58.49 6.78
C ASP A 91 -15.46 -56.99 7.10
N THR A 92 -16.54 -56.22 6.84
CA THR A 92 -16.68 -54.82 7.22
C THR A 92 -17.93 -54.60 8.07
N ASP A 93 -18.08 -53.39 8.64
CA ASP A 93 -19.32 -53.01 9.31
C ASP A 93 -20.40 -52.70 8.28
N ASP A 94 -21.48 -53.48 8.28
CA ASP A 94 -22.58 -53.37 7.30
C ASP A 94 -23.20 -51.97 7.29
N THR A 95 -23.38 -51.34 8.46
CA THR A 95 -24.05 -50.04 8.57
C THR A 95 -23.15 -48.93 8.02
N VAL A 96 -21.88 -48.91 8.43
CA VAL A 96 -20.90 -47.92 7.94
C VAL A 96 -20.68 -48.10 6.43
N THR A 97 -20.56 -49.34 5.96
CA THR A 97 -20.31 -49.65 4.54
C THR A 97 -21.49 -49.23 3.67
N PHE A 98 -22.71 -49.59 4.07
CA PHE A 98 -23.92 -49.22 3.36
C PHE A 98 -24.07 -47.70 3.28
N HIS A 99 -23.95 -46.97 4.39
CA HIS A 99 -24.10 -45.50 4.39
C HIS A 99 -22.96 -44.78 3.65
N THR A 100 -21.74 -45.31 3.69
CA THR A 100 -20.62 -44.80 2.89
C THR A 100 -20.90 -44.93 1.39
N ASN A 101 -21.40 -46.09 0.98
CA ASN A 101 -21.73 -46.38 -0.41
C ASN A 101 -22.98 -45.61 -0.88
N VAL A 102 -23.98 -45.42 -0.02
CA VAL A 102 -25.10 -44.50 -0.31
C VAL A 102 -24.58 -43.08 -0.53
N ASN A 103 -23.64 -42.61 0.29
CA ASN A 103 -23.06 -41.28 0.10
C ASN A 103 -22.30 -41.18 -1.24
N SER A 104 -21.60 -42.24 -1.66
CA SER A 104 -20.87 -42.23 -2.94
C SER A 104 -21.78 -42.16 -4.17
N THR A 105 -23.07 -42.53 -4.06
CA THR A 105 -24.00 -42.34 -5.18
C THR A 105 -24.27 -40.87 -5.51
N HIS A 106 -23.91 -39.94 -4.63
CA HIS A 106 -24.06 -38.51 -4.84
C HIS A 106 -22.74 -37.85 -5.27
N THR A 107 -22.50 -37.80 -6.57
CA THR A 107 -21.20 -37.38 -7.14
C THR A 107 -21.00 -35.86 -7.25
N THR A 108 -22.09 -35.08 -7.23
CA THR A 108 -22.05 -33.61 -7.44
C THR A 108 -22.38 -32.79 -6.21
N ALA A 109 -23.09 -33.37 -5.24
CA ALA A 109 -23.49 -32.72 -4.00
C ALA A 109 -23.68 -33.77 -2.92
N ALA A 110 -23.63 -33.40 -1.63
CA ALA A 110 -23.95 -34.35 -0.56
C ALA A 110 -25.46 -34.73 -0.58
N PRO A 111 -25.83 -35.95 -0.13
CA PRO A 111 -27.23 -36.32 0.06
C PRO A 111 -27.94 -35.35 1.01
N VAL A 112 -29.21 -35.06 0.71
CA VAL A 112 -30.09 -34.38 1.66
C VAL A 112 -30.49 -35.40 2.73
N THR A 113 -29.88 -35.32 3.91
CA THR A 113 -30.26 -36.12 5.07
C THR A 113 -31.20 -35.34 5.98
N GLU A 114 -32.15 -36.01 6.60
CA GLU A 114 -32.99 -35.39 7.64
C GLU A 114 -32.11 -34.80 8.75
N HIS A 115 -32.30 -33.51 9.01
CA HIS A 115 -31.57 -32.82 10.08
C HIS A 115 -32.40 -32.92 11.36
N VAL A 116 -32.05 -33.88 12.22
CA VAL A 116 -32.72 -34.07 13.52
C VAL A 116 -32.56 -32.81 14.36
N CYS A 117 -33.61 -32.37 15.05
CA CYS A 117 -33.50 -31.24 15.98
C CYS A 117 -32.41 -31.52 17.03
N GLY A 118 -31.57 -30.52 17.31
CA GLY A 118 -30.31 -30.65 18.06
C GLY A 118 -30.38 -31.21 19.50
N PRO A 119 -29.24 -31.26 20.20
CA PRO A 119 -28.02 -30.48 19.96
C PRO A 119 -27.05 -31.12 18.94
N HIS A 120 -26.40 -30.28 18.12
CA HIS A 120 -25.39 -30.70 17.15
C HIS A 120 -23.97 -30.48 17.68
N PRO A 121 -23.00 -31.34 17.32
CA PRO A 121 -21.59 -31.08 17.60
C PRO A 121 -21.13 -29.82 16.84
N VAL A 122 -20.36 -28.96 17.51
CA VAL A 122 -19.73 -27.80 16.87
C VAL A 122 -18.56 -28.29 16.03
N LEU A 123 -18.64 -28.09 14.72
CA LEU A 123 -17.55 -28.39 13.80
C LEU A 123 -16.62 -27.17 13.66
N PRO A 124 -15.32 -27.37 13.41
CA PRO A 124 -14.42 -26.28 13.05
C PRO A 124 -14.94 -25.51 11.83
N ALA A 125 -14.73 -24.19 11.83
CA ALA A 125 -15.06 -23.36 10.68
C ALA A 125 -14.22 -23.76 9.45
N THR A 126 -14.70 -23.41 8.26
CA THR A 126 -14.00 -23.63 6.99
C THR A 126 -12.54 -23.13 7.07
N PRO A 127 -11.54 -23.99 6.83
CA PRO A 127 -10.14 -23.55 6.84
C PRO A 127 -9.86 -22.74 5.57
N TRP A 128 -9.76 -21.42 5.72
CA TRP A 128 -9.38 -20.53 4.62
C TRP A 128 -7.87 -20.57 4.39
N HIS A 129 -7.45 -20.65 3.13
CA HIS A 129 -6.05 -20.45 2.77
C HIS A 129 -5.74 -18.95 2.77
N HIS A 130 -5.17 -18.46 3.87
CA HIS A 130 -4.91 -17.04 4.07
C HIS A 130 -3.71 -16.58 3.23
N THR A 131 -3.98 -16.17 1.99
CA THR A 131 -3.01 -15.52 1.11
C THR A 131 -3.32 -14.04 0.95
N ARG A 132 -2.27 -13.21 0.94
CA ARG A 132 -2.40 -11.76 0.83
C ARG A 132 -2.75 -11.39 -0.62
N HIS A 133 -4.01 -11.09 -0.89
CA HIS A 133 -4.50 -10.60 -2.19
C HIS A 133 -4.90 -9.13 -2.12
N TRP A 134 -3.96 -8.28 -1.71
CA TRP A 134 -4.14 -6.82 -1.75
C TRP A 134 -3.52 -6.27 -3.03
N LEU A 135 -4.19 -5.33 -3.69
CA LEU A 135 -3.56 -4.50 -4.71
C LEU A 135 -2.54 -3.60 -3.98
N SER A 136 -1.26 -3.95 -4.03
CA SER A 136 -0.20 -3.02 -3.67
C SER A 136 -0.18 -1.94 -4.73
N GLY A 137 -0.74 -0.76 -4.42
CA GLY A 137 -0.57 0.40 -5.28
C GLY A 137 0.92 0.67 -5.42
N THR A 138 1.45 0.58 -6.63
CA THR A 138 2.78 1.10 -6.96
C THR A 138 2.71 2.61 -6.78
N PRO A 139 3.46 3.24 -5.85
CA PRO A 139 3.53 4.69 -5.81
C PRO A 139 4.53 5.15 -6.88
N ALA A 140 4.15 5.03 -8.14
CA ALA A 140 4.89 5.66 -9.23
C ALA A 140 3.95 5.92 -10.42
N ALA A 141 4.02 7.15 -10.94
CA ALA A 141 3.45 7.63 -12.20
C ALA A 141 2.03 8.26 -12.19
N SER A 142 1.66 8.97 -11.13
CA SER A 142 1.35 10.41 -11.25
C SER A 142 1.34 11.02 -9.84
N VAL A 143 2.18 12.01 -9.59
CA VAL A 143 2.02 12.83 -8.38
C VAL A 143 0.76 13.66 -8.60
N VAL A 144 -0.40 13.13 -8.20
CA VAL A 144 -1.64 13.89 -8.12
C VAL A 144 -1.46 14.94 -7.01
N GLY A 145 -1.71 16.19 -7.33
CA GLY A 145 -1.45 17.31 -6.42
C GLY A 145 0.01 17.75 -6.36
N HIS A 146 0.36 18.54 -5.35
CA HIS A 146 1.68 19.13 -5.18
C HIS A 146 2.69 18.12 -4.58
N PRO A 147 3.98 18.09 -4.97
CA PRO A 147 4.89 16.98 -4.63
C PRO A 147 5.08 16.69 -3.14
N LEU A 148 5.19 17.72 -2.32
CA LEU A 148 5.35 17.58 -0.86
C LEU A 148 4.03 17.70 -0.10
N LEU A 149 3.04 18.38 -0.67
CA LEU A 149 1.78 18.68 0.02
C LEU A 149 0.76 17.56 -0.20
N GLY A 150 0.74 16.92 -1.38
CA GLY A 150 -0.20 15.87 -1.72
C GLY A 150 -1.53 16.43 -2.24
N VAL A 151 -2.62 15.74 -1.88
CA VAL A 151 -4.00 16.10 -2.28
C VAL A 151 -4.76 16.59 -1.06
N GLY A 152 -5.43 17.73 -1.19
CA GLY A 152 -6.18 18.35 -0.11
C GLY A 152 -7.64 17.93 -0.05
N VAL A 153 -8.18 17.90 1.15
CA VAL A 153 -9.62 17.84 1.44
C VAL A 153 -10.02 19.06 2.27
N THR A 154 -11.26 19.51 2.10
CA THR A 154 -11.84 20.61 2.91
C THR A 154 -12.83 20.01 3.89
N ASP A 155 -12.65 20.29 5.18
CA ASP A 155 -13.64 19.96 6.21
C ASP A 155 -14.90 20.80 5.98
N PRO A 156 -16.05 20.18 5.69
CA PRO A 156 -17.28 20.91 5.40
C PRO A 156 -17.87 21.62 6.63
N THR A 157 -17.40 21.32 7.84
CA THR A 157 -17.96 21.86 9.08
C THR A 157 -17.37 23.21 9.47
N ASN A 158 -16.09 23.44 9.17
CA ASN A 158 -15.34 24.62 9.61
C ASN A 158 -14.51 25.27 8.48
N GLY A 159 -14.45 24.65 7.29
CA GLY A 159 -13.70 25.16 6.14
C GLY A 159 -12.18 24.93 6.19
N THR A 160 -11.68 24.28 7.25
CA THR A 160 -10.26 23.92 7.38
C THR A 160 -9.86 23.01 6.24
N ARG A 161 -8.73 23.32 5.59
CA ARG A 161 -8.16 22.45 4.57
C ARG A 161 -7.05 21.60 5.14
N VAL A 162 -7.05 20.33 4.77
CA VAL A 162 -6.09 19.34 5.24
C VAL A 162 -5.51 18.62 4.04
N TRP A 163 -4.19 18.56 3.98
CA TRP A 163 -3.47 17.76 3.00
C TRP A 163 -2.64 16.70 3.73
N GLU A 164 -2.54 15.53 3.11
CA GLU A 164 -1.76 14.42 3.64
C GLU A 164 -0.78 13.92 2.57
N ARG A 165 0.46 13.66 3.00
CA ARG A 165 1.52 13.10 2.16
C ARG A 165 2.39 12.14 2.95
N ALA A 166 2.54 10.91 2.46
CA ALA A 166 3.60 10.03 2.92
C ALA A 166 4.91 10.39 2.21
N LEU A 167 5.96 10.63 3.00
CA LEU A 167 7.31 10.90 2.54
C LEU A 167 8.25 9.77 2.96
N SER A 168 9.29 9.55 2.16
CA SER A 168 10.39 8.63 2.45
C SER A 168 11.72 9.24 2.04
N PRO A 169 12.86 8.75 2.56
CA PRO A 169 14.19 9.25 2.17
C PRO A 169 14.44 9.18 0.65
N ASP A 170 13.94 8.14 0.00
CA ASP A 170 14.08 7.94 -1.45
C ASP A 170 13.18 8.88 -2.30
N PHE A 171 12.31 9.66 -1.65
CA PHE A 171 11.41 10.56 -2.36
C PHE A 171 12.10 11.89 -2.67
N LEU A 172 12.29 12.16 -3.97
CA LEU A 172 12.99 13.34 -4.48
C LEU A 172 14.43 13.41 -3.94
N TRP A 173 14.79 14.50 -3.28
CA TRP A 173 16.09 14.81 -2.72
C TRP A 173 16.12 14.66 -1.20
N LEU A 174 15.05 14.15 -0.57
CA LEU A 174 14.91 14.17 0.90
C LEU A 174 16.04 13.44 1.63
N GLY A 175 16.49 12.30 1.10
CA GLY A 175 17.58 11.51 1.66
C GLY A 175 18.94 12.22 1.70
N ASP A 176 19.11 13.32 0.97
CA ASP A 176 20.35 14.10 0.95
C ASP A 176 20.37 15.22 1.99
N HIS A 177 19.33 15.39 2.82
CA HIS A 177 19.36 16.34 3.93
C HIS A 177 19.32 15.60 5.26
N CYS A 178 20.50 15.40 5.85
CA CYS A 178 20.68 14.64 7.07
C CYS A 178 21.27 15.49 8.20
N ILE A 179 20.75 15.29 9.42
CA ILE A 179 21.29 15.86 10.66
C ILE A 179 21.60 14.70 11.60
N ASP A 180 22.84 14.62 12.07
CA ASP A 180 23.36 13.50 12.86
C ASP A 180 23.03 12.13 12.24
N GLU A 181 23.25 12.01 10.93
CA GLU A 181 22.97 10.82 10.09
C GLU A 181 21.48 10.48 9.89
N ALA A 182 20.55 11.24 10.49
CA ALA A 182 19.12 11.05 10.29
C ALA A 182 18.60 11.95 9.16
N CYS A 183 17.89 11.37 8.18
CA CYS A 183 17.16 12.14 7.16
C CYS A 183 16.10 13.01 7.84
N VAL A 184 16.17 14.32 7.66
CA VAL A 184 15.31 15.31 8.31
C VAL A 184 14.75 16.25 7.25
N LEU A 185 13.47 16.61 7.37
CA LEU A 185 12.85 17.58 6.47
C LEU A 185 13.52 18.98 6.65
N PRO A 186 14.10 19.58 5.58
CA PRO A 186 14.78 20.88 5.70
C PRO A 186 13.81 22.02 6.02
N ALA A 187 14.33 23.06 6.68
CA ALA A 187 13.56 24.25 7.05
C ALA A 187 12.82 24.88 5.85
N ALA A 188 13.49 24.92 4.69
CA ALA A 188 12.93 25.44 3.45
C ALA A 188 11.71 24.64 2.93
N ALA A 189 11.61 23.35 3.24
CA ALA A 189 10.47 22.54 2.82
C ALA A 189 9.20 22.88 3.60
N TYR A 190 9.30 23.28 4.88
CA TYR A 190 8.15 23.80 5.63
C TYR A 190 7.64 25.13 5.04
N ALA A 191 8.56 25.99 4.60
CA ALA A 191 8.20 27.23 3.92
C ALA A 191 7.44 26.94 2.61
N GLU A 192 7.91 25.98 1.82
CA GLU A 192 7.21 25.55 0.61
C GLU A 192 5.83 24.96 0.90
N LEU A 193 5.72 24.06 1.89
CA LEU A 193 4.42 23.49 2.30
C LEU A 193 3.42 24.58 2.69
N ALA A 194 3.86 25.59 3.43
CA ALA A 194 3.01 26.70 3.85
C ALA A 194 2.55 27.56 2.67
N LEU A 195 3.47 27.91 1.75
CA LEU A 195 3.16 28.69 0.54
C LEU A 195 2.24 27.91 -0.42
N ALA A 196 2.52 26.62 -0.64
CA ALA A 196 1.70 25.76 -1.48
C ALA A 196 0.27 25.61 -0.94
N ALA A 197 0.12 25.45 0.39
CA ALA A 197 -1.19 25.31 1.02
C ALA A 197 -2.08 26.55 0.81
N VAL A 198 -1.55 27.77 1.00
CA VAL A 198 -2.33 29.00 0.78
C VAL A 198 -2.58 29.28 -0.70
N ALA A 199 -1.63 28.94 -1.57
CA ALA A 199 -1.80 29.08 -3.02
C ALA A 199 -2.90 28.16 -3.55
N GLU A 200 -2.94 26.90 -3.12
CA GLU A 200 -3.98 25.93 -3.50
C GLU A 200 -5.34 26.24 -2.89
N ALA A 201 -5.37 26.82 -1.68
CA ALA A 201 -6.60 27.19 -0.98
C ALA A 201 -7.31 28.41 -1.56
N PHE A 202 -6.56 29.49 -1.78
CA PHE A 202 -7.15 30.79 -2.07
C PHE A 202 -6.90 31.27 -3.50
N GLY A 203 -5.97 30.65 -4.22
CA GLY A 203 -5.73 30.93 -5.64
C GLY A 203 -5.36 32.38 -5.97
N ALA A 204 -5.22 32.65 -7.26
CA ALA A 204 -4.73 33.90 -7.85
C ALA A 204 -5.79 35.01 -7.95
N VAL A 205 -6.73 35.10 -7.00
CA VAL A 205 -7.76 36.17 -7.00
C VAL A 205 -7.12 37.56 -6.88
N SER A 206 -5.91 37.62 -6.32
CA SER A 206 -5.11 38.83 -6.14
C SER A 206 -3.79 38.77 -6.92
N ASN A 207 -3.41 39.89 -7.53
CA ASN A 207 -2.10 40.08 -8.17
C ASN A 207 -0.94 40.14 -7.16
N LYS A 208 -1.22 40.10 -5.86
CA LYS A 208 -0.21 40.10 -4.80
C LYS A 208 0.21 38.65 -4.47
N PRO A 209 1.52 38.34 -4.49
CA PRO A 209 2.00 37.02 -4.11
C PRO A 209 1.73 36.75 -2.62
N TRP A 210 1.59 35.49 -2.26
CA TRP A 210 1.63 35.06 -0.86
C TRP A 210 3.06 35.19 -0.32
N MET A 211 3.18 35.60 0.94
CA MET A 211 4.42 35.57 1.69
C MET A 211 4.18 34.99 3.08
N ILE A 212 5.24 34.44 3.67
CA ILE A 212 5.23 33.98 5.05
C ILE A 212 5.54 35.19 5.93
N GLY A 213 4.60 35.59 6.78
CA GLY A 213 4.86 36.60 7.81
C GLY A 213 5.80 36.04 8.88
N GLU A 214 5.47 34.86 9.39
CA GLU A 214 6.29 34.12 10.34
C GLU A 214 6.13 32.62 10.15
N LEU A 215 7.24 31.87 10.15
CA LEU A 215 7.28 30.41 10.23
C LEU A 215 8.13 30.03 11.45
N CYS A 216 7.51 29.34 12.41
CA CYS A 216 8.15 28.81 13.60
C CYS A 216 8.37 27.31 13.43
N LEU A 217 9.59 26.85 13.70
CA LEU A 217 9.98 25.45 13.67
C LEU A 217 10.11 24.97 15.11
N HIS A 218 9.16 24.14 15.53
CA HIS A 218 9.03 23.67 16.92
C HIS A 218 9.94 22.49 17.19
N GLN A 219 10.04 21.56 16.23
CA GLN A 219 10.82 20.33 16.34
C GLN A 219 11.26 19.84 14.96
N LEU A 220 12.42 19.19 14.89
CA LEU A 220 12.86 18.49 13.67
C LEU A 220 11.88 17.36 13.32
N MET A 221 11.71 17.10 12.03
CA MET A 221 10.89 16.00 11.52
C MET A 221 11.80 14.98 10.84
N PRO A 222 12.13 13.85 11.50
CA PRO A 222 12.77 12.73 10.85
C PRO A 222 11.87 12.13 9.75
N ILE A 223 12.45 11.84 8.60
CA ILE A 223 11.78 11.16 7.49
C ILE A 223 12.27 9.72 7.44
N GLY A 224 11.37 8.77 7.68
CA GLY A 224 11.59 7.33 7.49
C GLY A 224 10.75 6.79 6.33
N ASP A 225 10.72 5.47 6.13
CA ASP A 225 10.17 4.82 4.93
C ASP A 225 8.70 5.17 4.59
N ALA A 226 7.93 5.68 5.55
CA ALA A 226 6.55 6.12 5.35
C ALA A 226 6.13 7.19 6.37
N THR A 227 6.93 8.25 6.54
CA THR A 227 6.55 9.36 7.43
C THR A 227 5.33 10.09 6.85
N VAL A 228 4.19 9.97 7.53
CA VAL A 228 2.96 10.70 7.17
C VAL A 228 3.08 12.14 7.65
N VAL A 229 3.03 13.08 6.70
CA VAL A 229 3.02 14.51 6.94
C VAL A 229 1.63 15.06 6.64
N VAL A 230 1.08 15.79 7.61
CA VAL A 230 -0.22 16.46 7.49
C VAL A 230 0.01 17.96 7.56
N THR A 231 -0.43 18.67 6.52
CA THR A 231 -0.46 20.13 6.49
C THR A 231 -1.91 20.58 6.65
N THR A 232 -2.16 21.45 7.64
CA THR A 232 -3.49 21.98 7.94
C THR A 232 -3.48 23.48 7.72
N LEU A 233 -4.44 23.99 6.96
CA LEU A 233 -4.70 25.41 6.79
C LEU A 233 -6.02 25.77 7.48
N SER A 234 -5.94 26.69 8.42
CA SER A 234 -7.08 27.31 9.10
C SER A 234 -7.09 28.82 8.87
N GLY A 235 -8.22 29.46 9.21
CA GLY A 235 -8.44 30.87 8.93
C GLY A 235 -8.94 31.12 7.51
N ASP A 236 -9.24 32.39 7.22
CA ASP A 236 -9.67 32.85 5.90
C ASP A 236 -8.49 33.48 5.12
N GLU A 237 -8.76 34.01 3.93
CA GLU A 237 -7.76 34.67 3.10
C GLU A 237 -7.10 35.89 3.78
N SER A 238 -7.76 36.54 4.76
CA SER A 238 -7.20 37.72 5.43
C SER A 238 -6.13 37.36 6.47
N LYS A 239 -6.27 36.19 7.12
CA LYS A 239 -5.37 35.74 8.17
C LYS A 239 -5.21 34.20 8.17
N PRO A 240 -4.62 33.64 7.12
CA PRO A 240 -4.38 32.21 7.04
C PRO A 240 -3.26 31.75 7.99
N CYS A 241 -3.49 30.62 8.64
CA CYS A 241 -2.53 29.96 9.53
C CYS A 241 -2.33 28.50 9.08
N VAL A 242 -1.08 28.11 8.89
CA VAL A 242 -0.68 26.74 8.54
C VAL A 242 -0.04 26.05 9.73
N GLU A 243 -0.38 24.78 9.96
CA GLU A 243 0.30 23.89 10.90
C GLU A 243 0.75 22.63 10.16
N ILE A 244 1.98 22.18 10.42
CA ILE A 244 2.58 21.00 9.78
C ILE A 244 2.89 19.98 10.86
N ARG A 245 2.31 18.79 10.72
CA ARG A 245 2.37 17.68 11.68
C ARG A 245 2.92 16.42 11.03
N SER A 246 3.46 15.52 11.86
CA SER A 246 3.69 14.13 11.48
C SER A 246 3.15 13.17 12.55
N GLY A 247 2.84 11.94 12.15
CA GLY A 247 2.36 10.91 13.07
C GLY A 247 1.19 10.10 12.52
N SER A 248 0.39 9.53 13.42
CA SER A 248 -0.79 8.74 13.05
C SER A 248 -1.83 8.73 14.16
N GLY A 249 -3.06 8.31 13.84
CA GLY A 249 -4.11 8.13 14.87
C GLY A 249 -3.72 7.15 15.99
N ALA A 250 -2.79 6.22 15.73
CA ALA A 250 -2.31 5.26 16.72
C ALA A 250 -1.12 5.77 17.55
N SER A 251 -0.21 6.54 16.93
CA SER A 251 1.02 7.05 17.58
C SER A 251 0.90 8.47 18.14
N GLY A 252 -0.21 9.15 17.85
CA GLY A 252 -0.39 10.57 18.13
C GLY A 252 0.20 11.44 17.01
N TRP A 253 -0.05 12.76 17.12
CA TRP A 253 0.42 13.76 16.17
C TRP A 253 1.42 14.70 16.84
N THR A 254 2.55 14.94 16.19
CA THR A 254 3.57 15.91 16.61
C THR A 254 3.51 17.13 15.71
N ILE A 255 3.46 18.33 16.30
CA ILE A 255 3.55 19.59 15.55
C ILE A 255 5.02 19.93 15.35
N HIS A 256 5.43 20.06 14.08
CA HIS A 256 6.80 20.41 13.72
C HIS A 256 6.94 21.88 13.35
N ALA A 257 5.92 22.46 12.72
CA ALA A 257 5.96 23.85 12.33
C ALA A 257 4.58 24.52 12.35
N SER A 258 4.59 25.83 12.51
CA SER A 258 3.41 26.70 12.34
C SER A 258 3.80 27.95 11.56
N ALA A 259 2.95 28.39 10.64
CA ALA A 259 3.19 29.58 9.83
C ALA A 259 1.97 30.50 9.78
N THR A 260 2.21 31.81 9.75
CA THR A 260 1.22 32.83 9.40
C THR A 260 1.57 33.38 8.02
N LEU A 261 0.56 33.47 7.15
CA LEU A 261 0.76 33.95 5.78
C LEU A 261 0.00 35.25 5.56
N GLU A 262 0.55 36.10 4.69
CA GLU A 262 -0.04 37.38 4.31
C GLU A 262 0.22 37.69 2.83
N ARG A 263 -0.51 38.65 2.27
CA ARG A 263 -0.28 39.10 0.89
C ARG A 263 0.86 40.11 0.86
N GLY A 264 1.92 39.78 0.11
CA GLY A 264 3.13 40.60 0.01
C GLY A 264 3.07 41.71 -1.04
N ALA A 265 4.10 42.57 -1.04
CA ALA A 265 4.34 43.51 -2.13
C ALA A 265 4.76 42.76 -3.41
N GLN A 266 4.36 43.29 -4.57
CA GLN A 266 4.59 42.63 -5.86
C GLN A 266 6.03 42.81 -6.37
N SER A 267 6.71 43.90 -6.00
CA SER A 267 8.07 44.19 -6.41
C SER A 267 9.09 43.68 -5.38
N ALA A 268 10.16 43.07 -5.87
CA ALA A 268 11.31 42.71 -5.05
C ALA A 268 11.98 43.97 -4.48
N PRO A 269 12.44 43.96 -3.21
CA PRO A 269 13.34 44.97 -2.72
C PRO A 269 14.67 44.92 -3.48
N GLN A 270 15.42 46.03 -3.50
CA GLN A 270 16.79 45.98 -4.00
C GLN A 270 17.63 45.07 -3.09
N PRO A 271 18.45 44.18 -3.67
CA PRO A 271 19.39 43.38 -2.90
C PRO A 271 20.29 44.29 -2.04
N PRO A 272 20.69 43.85 -0.84
CA PRO A 272 21.66 44.61 -0.05
C PRO A 272 22.98 44.75 -0.81
N GLU A 273 23.54 45.96 -0.86
CA GLU A 273 24.89 46.17 -1.39
C GLU A 273 25.91 45.51 -0.45
N VAL A 274 26.77 44.67 -1.02
CA VAL A 274 27.90 44.05 -0.32
C VAL A 274 29.18 44.65 -0.89
N ASP A 275 30.06 45.14 -0.02
CA ASP A 275 31.36 45.65 -0.44
C ASP A 275 32.27 44.51 -0.93
N GLU A 276 32.49 44.43 -2.24
CA GLU A 276 33.33 43.41 -2.88
C GLU A 276 34.82 43.75 -2.83
N ALA A 277 35.20 45.00 -2.50
CA ALA A 277 36.60 45.42 -2.53
C ALA A 277 37.45 44.79 -1.41
N SER A 278 36.80 44.23 -0.40
CA SER A 278 37.40 43.66 0.83
C SER A 278 36.88 42.25 1.14
N ALA A 279 36.67 41.42 0.12
CA ALA A 279 36.18 40.06 0.29
C ALA A 279 37.31 39.02 0.29
N THR A 280 37.31 38.12 1.28
CA THR A 280 38.19 36.95 1.35
C THR A 280 37.49 35.73 0.78
N GLU A 281 38.15 35.02 -0.12
CA GLU A 281 37.63 33.77 -0.70
C GLU A 281 37.69 32.62 0.32
N LEU A 282 36.62 31.84 0.39
CA LEU A 282 36.53 30.63 1.19
C LEU A 282 36.29 29.42 0.28
N ASP A 283 36.94 28.32 0.63
CA ASP A 283 36.68 27.03 -0.03
C ASP A 283 35.31 26.50 0.38
N ALA A 284 34.46 26.20 -0.61
CA ALA A 284 33.14 25.62 -0.42
C ALA A 284 33.23 24.20 0.20
N ASP A 285 34.24 23.42 -0.18
CA ASP A 285 34.46 22.09 0.39
C ASP A 285 34.82 22.17 1.87
N ASP A 286 35.53 23.22 2.28
CA ASP A 286 35.85 23.49 3.69
C ASP A 286 34.59 23.86 4.49
N LEU A 287 33.65 24.59 3.89
CA LEU A 287 32.35 24.83 4.51
C LEU A 287 31.59 23.51 4.72
N TYR A 288 31.45 22.69 3.68
CA TYR A 288 30.74 21.41 3.80
C TYR A 288 31.42 20.44 4.77
N ARG A 289 32.75 20.40 4.84
CA ARG A 289 33.48 19.64 5.86
C ARG A 289 33.18 20.12 7.27
N ARG A 290 33.14 21.43 7.50
CA ARG A 290 32.78 22.03 8.80
C ARG A 290 31.34 21.71 9.19
N LEU A 291 30.38 21.92 8.30
CA LEU A 291 28.97 21.57 8.52
C LEU A 291 28.81 20.08 8.88
N ARG A 292 29.47 19.19 8.14
CA ARG A 292 29.47 17.75 8.42
C ARG A 292 30.06 17.41 9.79
N SER A 293 31.16 18.06 10.18
CA SER A 293 31.76 17.88 11.52
C SER A 293 30.88 18.39 12.66
N ALA A 294 29.95 19.31 12.34
CA ALA A 294 28.92 19.82 13.24
C ALA A 294 27.59 19.05 13.12
N GLY A 295 27.59 17.85 12.52
CA GLY A 295 26.40 17.00 12.43
C GLY A 295 25.42 17.37 11.32
N GLN A 296 25.80 18.24 10.36
CA GLN A 296 24.95 18.59 9.20
C GLN A 296 25.48 17.95 7.92
N GLN A 297 24.95 16.78 7.57
CA GLN A 297 25.33 16.02 6.39
C GLN A 297 24.43 16.40 5.21
N HIS A 298 24.95 17.25 4.33
CA HIS A 298 24.33 17.53 3.03
C HIS A 298 24.87 16.54 1.99
N GLY A 299 23.97 15.83 1.31
CA GLY A 299 24.26 14.95 0.16
C GLY A 299 24.34 15.73 -1.15
N PRO A 300 24.54 15.05 -2.30
CA PRO A 300 24.76 15.68 -3.60
C PRO A 300 23.70 16.70 -4.01
N ALA A 301 22.41 16.46 -3.71
CA ALA A 301 21.35 17.40 -4.03
C ALA A 301 21.48 18.75 -3.31
N PHE A 302 22.09 18.80 -2.12
CA PHE A 302 22.22 20.00 -1.28
C PHE A 302 23.60 20.64 -1.33
N GLN A 303 24.53 20.12 -2.13
CA GLN A 303 25.88 20.66 -2.31
C GLN A 303 25.96 21.55 -3.56
N GLY A 304 25.29 22.70 -3.53
CA GLY A 304 25.19 23.62 -4.68
C GLY A 304 25.93 24.95 -4.54
N ILE A 305 26.77 25.14 -3.51
CA ILE A 305 27.65 26.32 -3.40
C ILE A 305 28.85 26.12 -4.32
N VAL A 306 28.96 26.96 -5.36
CA VAL A 306 30.05 26.92 -6.36
C VAL A 306 31.28 27.66 -5.87
N SER A 307 31.08 28.84 -5.29
CA SER A 307 32.16 29.63 -4.70
C SER A 307 31.61 30.55 -3.61
N LEU A 308 32.48 30.95 -2.69
CA LEU A 308 32.08 31.62 -1.45
C LEU A 308 33.07 32.72 -1.10
N THR A 309 32.58 33.88 -0.72
CA THR A 309 33.39 34.98 -0.20
C THR A 309 32.80 35.55 1.08
N VAL A 310 33.66 36.12 1.92
CA VAL A 310 33.25 36.81 3.16
C VAL A 310 33.88 38.19 3.17
N SER A 311 33.06 39.22 3.30
CA SER A 311 33.51 40.61 3.41
C SER A 311 34.06 40.90 4.81
N ASP A 312 34.85 41.97 4.94
CA ASP A 312 35.31 42.47 6.24
C ASP A 312 34.16 42.82 7.22
N SER A 313 32.99 43.16 6.68
CA SER A 313 31.76 43.38 7.47
C SER A 313 31.17 42.09 8.07
N GLY A 314 31.67 40.92 7.67
CA GLY A 314 31.25 39.61 8.13
C GLY A 314 30.10 38.99 7.33
N ALA A 315 29.64 39.65 6.25
CA ALA A 315 28.64 39.11 5.35
C ALA A 315 29.25 38.06 4.42
N ALA A 316 28.53 36.98 4.17
CA ALA A 316 28.92 35.94 3.23
C ALA A 316 28.14 36.07 1.92
N ARG A 317 28.82 35.87 0.81
CA ARG A 317 28.24 35.82 -0.53
C ARG A 317 28.63 34.50 -1.18
N ALA A 318 27.65 33.74 -1.62
CA ALA A 318 27.85 32.48 -2.31
C ALA A 318 27.32 32.58 -3.75
N PHE A 319 28.10 32.12 -4.72
CA PHE A 319 27.53 31.73 -6.01
C PHE A 319 26.94 30.35 -5.86
N VAL A 320 25.70 30.19 -6.28
CA VAL A 320 24.91 28.97 -6.05
C VAL A 320 24.32 28.48 -7.35
N GLU A 321 24.14 27.17 -7.46
CA GLU A 321 23.39 26.53 -8.53
C GLU A 321 22.52 25.41 -7.96
N LEU A 322 21.46 25.05 -8.70
CA LEU A 322 20.64 23.90 -8.35
C LEU A 322 21.28 22.61 -8.90
N PRO A 323 21.76 21.68 -8.04
CA PRO A 323 22.37 20.44 -8.48
C PRO A 323 21.41 19.59 -9.31
N SER A 324 21.95 18.73 -10.18
CA SER A 324 21.15 17.96 -11.13
C SER A 324 20.17 17.00 -10.45
N GLU A 325 20.58 16.45 -9.32
CA GLU A 325 19.89 15.54 -8.41
C GLU A 325 18.64 16.20 -7.82
N ALA A 326 18.66 17.53 -7.66
CA ALA A 326 17.56 18.31 -7.12
C ALA A 326 16.56 18.80 -8.18
N LYS A 327 16.84 18.64 -9.48
CA LYS A 327 15.97 19.16 -10.57
C LYS A 327 14.66 18.41 -10.73
N ALA A 328 14.54 17.20 -10.16
CA ALA A 328 13.31 16.42 -10.23
C ALA A 328 12.14 17.17 -9.56
N GLY A 329 11.09 17.49 -10.33
CA GLY A 329 9.91 18.18 -9.83
C GLY A 329 10.07 19.70 -9.61
N SER A 330 11.20 20.29 -10.02
CA SER A 330 11.58 21.68 -9.71
C SER A 330 10.52 22.72 -10.08
N ARG A 331 9.81 22.54 -11.21
CA ARG A 331 8.77 23.46 -11.71
C ARG A 331 7.45 23.42 -10.94
N ARG A 332 7.31 22.54 -9.94
CA ARG A 332 6.06 22.37 -9.17
C ARG A 332 6.09 23.04 -7.80
N PHE A 333 7.24 23.59 -7.40
CA PHE A 333 7.42 24.28 -6.13
C PHE A 333 7.27 25.80 -6.33
N HIS A 334 6.68 26.49 -5.35
CA HIS A 334 6.67 27.96 -5.31
C HIS A 334 8.05 28.49 -4.89
N LEU A 335 8.66 27.78 -3.94
CA LEU A 335 9.98 27.95 -3.38
C LEU A 335 10.67 26.59 -3.45
N HIS A 336 11.67 26.45 -4.32
CA HIS A 336 12.42 25.20 -4.41
C HIS A 336 13.21 24.95 -3.13
N PRO A 337 12.87 23.93 -2.31
CA PRO A 337 13.44 23.85 -0.96
C PRO A 337 14.95 23.66 -0.95
N VAL A 338 15.49 22.86 -1.87
CA VAL A 338 16.94 22.65 -2.00
C VAL A 338 17.69 23.95 -2.30
N MET A 339 17.23 24.75 -3.28
CA MET A 339 17.91 25.99 -3.65
C MET A 339 17.91 26.99 -2.49
N VAL A 340 16.80 27.07 -1.75
CA VAL A 340 16.71 27.95 -0.59
C VAL A 340 17.55 27.43 0.57
N ASP A 341 17.62 26.11 0.76
CA ASP A 341 18.52 25.53 1.76
C ASP A 341 19.99 25.82 1.42
N ILE A 342 20.41 25.62 0.16
CA ILE A 342 21.73 26.02 -0.34
C ILE A 342 22.00 27.51 -0.07
N ALA A 343 21.01 28.38 -0.30
CA ALA A 343 21.14 29.79 0.02
C ALA A 343 21.30 30.03 1.54
N LEU A 344 20.57 29.30 2.39
CA LEU A 344 20.68 29.37 3.85
C LEU A 344 22.02 28.85 4.36
N GLN A 345 22.63 27.85 3.71
CA GLN A 345 23.97 27.34 4.05
C GLN A 345 25.05 28.43 3.97
N THR A 346 24.82 29.49 3.16
CA THR A 346 25.67 30.70 3.11
C THR A 346 25.82 31.37 4.50
N LEU A 347 24.83 31.24 5.39
CA LEU A 347 24.94 31.76 6.76
C LEU A 347 26.06 31.08 7.55
N GLY A 348 26.33 29.79 7.28
CA GLY A 348 27.42 29.03 7.90
C GLY A 348 28.82 29.53 7.51
N ALA A 349 28.91 30.34 6.45
CA ALA A 349 30.15 30.97 6.00
C ALA A 349 30.40 32.35 6.60
N THR A 350 29.40 32.97 7.23
CA THR A 350 29.55 34.31 7.82
C THR A 350 30.65 34.30 8.88
N LYS A 351 31.32 35.44 9.10
CA LYS A 351 32.42 35.54 10.07
C LYS A 351 31.99 35.07 11.47
N VAL A 352 30.78 35.46 11.88
CA VAL A 352 30.18 35.00 13.15
C VAL A 352 30.10 33.48 13.22
N ALA A 353 29.65 32.82 12.15
CA ALA A 353 29.55 31.35 12.11
C ALA A 353 30.93 30.66 12.11
N THR A 354 31.90 31.22 11.39
CA THR A 354 33.26 30.67 11.35
C THR A 354 34.01 30.83 12.67
N ASP A 355 33.80 31.95 13.37
CA ASP A 355 34.41 32.22 14.67
C ASP A 355 33.85 31.24 15.73
N LEU A 356 32.53 31.01 15.73
CA LEU A 356 31.87 30.00 16.59
C LEU A 356 32.43 28.60 16.37
N ALA A 357 32.64 28.20 15.11
CA ALA A 357 33.22 26.91 14.77
C ALA A 357 34.69 26.79 15.19
N GLY A 358 35.44 27.90 15.20
CA GLY A 358 36.85 27.95 15.61
C GLY A 358 37.06 27.90 17.12
N GLU A 359 36.15 28.48 17.91
CA GLU A 359 36.19 28.46 19.38
C GLU A 359 35.69 27.14 19.98
N ALA A 360 34.81 26.43 19.26
CA ALA A 360 34.25 25.14 19.67
C ALA A 360 35.25 23.98 19.45
N GLY A 361 36.28 23.88 20.28
CA GLY A 361 37.16 22.70 20.30
C GLY A 361 36.37 21.38 20.45
N GLN A 362 36.66 20.40 19.59
CA GLN A 362 36.21 18.97 19.61
C GLN A 362 34.70 18.67 19.77
N GLY A 363 33.81 19.65 19.88
CA GLY A 363 32.36 19.48 19.88
C GLY A 363 31.69 20.70 19.27
N SER A 364 31.50 20.70 17.95
CA SER A 364 30.84 21.81 17.25
C SER A 364 29.34 21.80 17.50
N ALA A 365 28.78 22.96 17.87
CA ALA A 365 27.34 23.11 18.04
C ALA A 365 26.62 23.13 16.68
N VAL A 366 25.58 22.30 16.53
CA VAL A 366 24.72 22.32 15.33
C VAL A 366 23.86 23.57 15.38
N VAL A 367 23.96 24.44 14.37
CA VAL A 367 23.08 25.62 14.23
C VAL A 367 21.98 25.30 13.23
N LEU A 368 20.73 25.41 13.67
CA LEU A 368 19.56 25.07 12.87
C LEU A 368 18.58 26.25 12.81
N PRO A 369 17.87 26.45 11.69
CA PRO A 369 16.76 27.39 11.64
C PRO A 369 15.67 26.98 12.64
N VAL A 370 15.23 27.94 13.44
CA VAL A 370 14.12 27.76 14.41
C VAL A 370 12.93 28.68 14.13
N ARG A 371 13.18 29.75 13.36
CA ARG A 371 12.20 30.75 12.99
C ARG A 371 12.64 31.47 11.72
N LEU A 372 11.74 31.59 10.76
CA LEU A 372 11.89 32.43 9.57
C LEU A 372 10.86 33.56 9.65
N ALA A 373 11.34 34.79 9.77
CA ALA A 373 10.50 35.98 9.84
C ALA A 373 10.50 36.69 8.49
N GLY A 374 9.40 36.58 7.74
CA GLY A 374 9.30 37.19 6.41
C GLY A 374 9.98 36.37 5.31
N VAL A 375 9.32 35.34 4.78
CA VAL A 375 9.78 34.66 3.55
C VAL A 375 9.01 35.21 2.36
N ARG A 376 9.75 35.78 1.41
CA ARG A 376 9.20 36.39 0.19
C ARG A 376 9.88 35.78 -1.02
N VAL A 377 9.07 35.41 -2.00
CA VAL A 377 9.56 34.78 -3.23
C VAL A 377 9.22 35.66 -4.42
N TYR A 378 10.25 35.98 -5.21
CA TYR A 378 10.13 36.81 -6.40
C TYR A 378 10.77 36.05 -7.57
N GLY A 379 9.96 35.71 -8.58
CA GLY A 379 10.42 34.93 -9.74
C GLY A 379 10.68 33.46 -9.44
N ASP A 380 11.37 32.78 -10.37
CA ASP A 380 11.76 31.38 -10.21
C ASP A 380 13.09 31.30 -9.46
N VAL A 381 13.04 30.81 -8.21
CA VAL A 381 14.25 30.69 -7.38
C VAL A 381 15.27 29.71 -7.94
N THR A 382 14.89 28.79 -8.82
CA THR A 382 15.81 27.80 -9.41
C THR A 382 16.78 28.40 -10.41
N GLU A 383 16.51 29.62 -10.89
CA GLU A 383 17.40 30.44 -11.71
C GLU A 383 18.34 31.32 -10.85
N GLY A 384 18.29 31.18 -9.53
CA GLY A 384 19.16 31.89 -8.60
C GLY A 384 20.63 31.58 -8.87
N VAL A 385 21.45 32.64 -8.91
CA VAL A 385 22.91 32.54 -9.16
C VAL A 385 23.76 32.99 -7.97
N CYS A 386 23.14 33.65 -6.99
CA CYS A 386 23.83 34.26 -5.86
C CYS A 386 22.96 34.26 -4.61
N ALA A 387 23.56 33.91 -3.48
CA ALA A 387 23.01 34.06 -2.15
C ALA A 387 23.88 35.02 -1.33
N VAL A 388 23.24 35.87 -0.52
CA VAL A 388 23.92 36.78 0.41
C VAL A 388 23.34 36.54 1.79
N GLY A 389 24.21 36.18 2.73
CA GLY A 389 23.86 35.93 4.13
C GLY A 389 24.60 36.88 5.04
N MET A 390 23.90 37.44 6.03
CA MET A 390 24.50 38.16 7.14
C MET A 390 24.09 37.45 8.41
N LEU A 391 24.95 37.37 9.40
CA LEU A 391 24.59 36.78 10.69
C LEU A 391 25.03 37.73 11.80
N ARG A 392 24.17 37.91 12.80
CA ARG A 392 24.45 38.70 13.99
C ARG A 392 24.05 37.92 15.23
N ALA A 393 24.76 38.15 16.34
CA ALA A 393 24.34 37.62 17.63
C ALA A 393 22.95 38.16 18.00
N GLY A 394 22.08 37.27 18.48
CA GLY A 394 20.75 37.59 18.95
C GLY A 394 20.73 38.09 20.39
N SER A 395 19.54 38.11 20.99
CA SER A 395 19.35 38.52 22.38
C SER A 395 19.87 37.51 23.42
N SER A 396 20.15 36.27 23.01
CA SER A 396 20.71 35.21 23.85
C SER A 396 21.92 34.57 23.17
N PRO A 397 22.88 34.00 23.93
CA PRO A 397 24.15 33.51 23.40
C PRO A 397 24.02 32.31 22.45
N ASP A 398 22.87 31.63 22.48
CA ASP A 398 22.52 30.47 21.65
C ASP A 398 21.62 30.83 20.45
N ARG A 399 21.36 32.13 20.20
CA ARG A 399 20.50 32.59 19.12
C ARG A 399 21.23 33.57 18.22
N PHE A 400 21.05 33.40 16.93
CA PHE A 400 21.55 34.29 15.90
C PHE A 400 20.39 34.82 15.06
N VAL A 401 20.57 36.02 14.52
CA VAL A 401 19.62 36.64 13.59
C VAL A 401 20.32 36.79 12.25
N GLY A 402 19.74 36.15 11.24
CA GLY A 402 20.18 36.16 9.86
C GLY A 402 19.46 37.18 8.99
#